data_AF-A0A535K5I1-F1
#
_entry.id   AF-A0A535K5I1-F1
#
_cell.length_a   1.000
_cell.length_b   1.000
_cell.length_c   1.000
_cell.angle_alpha   90.00
_cell.angle_beta   90.00
_cell.angle_gamma   90.00
#
_symmetry.space_group_name_H-M   'P 1'
#
loop_
_entity.id
_entity.type
_entity.pdbx_description
1 polymer ?
#
loop_
_entity_poly.entity_id
_entity_poly.type
_entity_poly.pdbx_seq_one_letter_code
_entity_poly.pdbx_strand_id
1 'polypeptide(L)' 'MRLASSLDDATLVANARGYEALLRQRGVSVEAKYYENGGHMTLFQDATRQDARQRAIAFLKTNLQA' A
#
# COMPACT_ATOMS: atom_id res chain seq x y z
N MET A 1 -5.38 1.44 4.20
CA MET A 1 -4.45 1.57 3.05
C MET A 1 -3.25 0.67 3.25
N ARG A 2 -2.82 -0.06 2.21
CA ARG A 2 -1.59 -0.85 2.22
C ARG A 2 -0.68 -0.47 1.05
N LEU A 3 0.61 -0.28 1.34
CA LEU A 3 1.66 0.05 0.37
C LEU A 3 2.58 -1.15 0.22
N ALA A 4 2.88 -1.55 -1.01
CA ALA A 4 3.84 -2.61 -1.30
C ALA A 4 4.61 -2.31 -2.58
N SER A 5 5.82 -2.84 -2.70
CA SER A 5 6.70 -2.59 -3.85
C SER A 5 7.02 -3.87 -4.58
N SER A 6 6.82 -3.92 -5.90
CA SER A 6 6.82 -5.17 -6.70
C SER A 6 8.14 -5.95 -6.71
N LEU A 7 9.25 -5.36 -6.24
CA LEU A 7 10.58 -5.97 -6.14
C LEU A 7 11.06 -6.09 -4.69
N ASP A 8 10.15 -6.12 -3.71
CA ASP A 8 10.50 -6.28 -2.31
C ASP A 8 10.80 -7.76 -1.98
N ASP A 9 12.09 -8.07 -1.88
CA ASP A 9 12.60 -9.40 -1.55
C ASP A 9 12.44 -9.74 -0.05
N ALA A 10 12.23 -8.72 0.81
CA ALA A 10 12.01 -8.90 2.25
C ALA A 10 10.54 -9.15 2.57
N THR A 11 9.62 -8.60 1.78
CA THR A 11 8.18 -8.86 1.84
C THR A 11 7.61 -9.04 0.43
N LEU A 12 7.52 -10.29 -0.02
CA LEU A 12 7.00 -10.61 -1.36
C LEU A 12 5.62 -9.97 -1.60
N VAL A 13 5.48 -9.25 -2.71
CA VAL A 13 4.21 -8.62 -3.12
C VAL A 13 3.09 -9.63 -3.31
N ALA A 14 3.42 -10.88 -3.62
CA ALA A 14 2.45 -11.97 -3.66
C ALA A 14 1.66 -12.08 -2.34
N ASN A 15 2.33 -11.91 -1.19
CA ASN A 15 1.67 -11.94 0.12
C ASN A 15 0.74 -10.75 0.32
N ALA A 16 1.15 -9.56 -0.14
CA ALA A 16 0.30 -8.36 -0.07
C ALA A 16 -0.96 -8.52 -0.94
N ARG A 17 -0.81 -9.06 -2.16
CA ARG A 17 -1.93 -9.34 -3.07
C ARG A 17 -2.87 -10.41 -2.53
N GLY A 18 -2.33 -11.47 -1.93
CA GLY A 18 -3.14 -12.52 -1.30
C GLY A 18 -4.01 -11.99 -0.15
N TYR A 19 -3.43 -11.15 0.71
CA TYR A 19 -4.18 -10.52 1.79
C TYR A 19 -5.26 -9.54 1.29
N GLU A 20 -4.93 -8.73 0.27
CA GLU A 20 -5.91 -7.86 -0.39
C GLU A 20 -7.10 -8.66 -0.95
N ALA A 21 -6.82 -9.76 -1.66
CA ALA A 21 -7.86 -10.61 -2.23
C ALA A 21 -8.80 -11.18 -1.15
N LEU A 22 -8.25 -11.65 -0.04
CA LEU A 22 -9.03 -12.17 1.09
C LEU A 22 -9.94 -11.10 1.72
N LEU A 23 -9.44 -9.87 1.90
CA LEU A 23 -10.24 -8.77 2.44
C LEU A 23 -11.39 -8.40 1.50
N ARG A 24 -11.11 -8.29 0.19
CA ARG A 24 -12.13 -8.01 -0.83
C ARG A 24 -13.20 -9.10 -0.90
N GLN A 25 -12.80 -10.38 -0.82
CA GLN A 25 -13.74 -11.51 -0.77
C GLN A 25 -14.68 -11.45 0.43
N ARG A 26 -14.24 -10.85 1.55
CA ARG A 26 -15.06 -10.64 2.75
C ARG A 26 -15.89 -9.34 2.70
N GLY A 27 -15.94 -8.66 1.57
CA GLY A 27 -16.69 -7.41 1.40
C GLY A 27 -16.05 -6.21 2.09
N VAL A 28 -14.78 -6.30 2.53
CA VAL A 28 -14.07 -5.18 3.13
C VAL A 28 -13.61 -4.24 2.02
N SER A 29 -13.86 -2.94 2.18
CA SER A 29 -13.30 -1.92 1.28
C SER A 29 -11.78 -1.82 1.49
N VAL A 30 -11.01 -2.04 0.41
CA VAL A 30 -9.54 -2.04 0.45
C VAL A 30 -8.98 -0.99 -0.50
N GLU A 31 -8.05 -0.18 0.02
CA GLU A 31 -7.19 0.68 -0.77
C GLU A 31 -5.74 0.15 -0.76
N ALA A 32 -5.21 -0.14 -1.94
CA ALA A 32 -3.85 -0.64 -2.14
C ALA A 32 -3.12 0.16 -3.24
N LYS A 33 -1.84 0.49 -3.00
CA LYS A 33 -0.94 1.08 -4.01
C LYS A 33 0.32 0.23 -4.12
N TYR A 34 0.57 -0.24 -5.33
CA TYR A 34 1.80 -0.91 -5.70
C TYR A 34 2.73 0.07 -6.42
N TYR A 35 3.96 0.22 -5.92
CA TYR A 35 5.00 0.97 -6.62
C TYR A 35 5.78 0.00 -7.51
N GLU A 36 5.69 0.22 -8.81
CA GLU A 36 6.36 -0.60 -9.82
C GLU A 36 7.85 -0.26 -9.87
N ASN A 37 8.69 -1.26 -10.15
CA ASN A 37 10.14 -1.12 -10.33
C ASN A 37 10.92 -0.68 -9.08
N GLY A 38 10.32 -0.81 -7.91
CA GLY A 38 10.94 -0.49 -6.65
C GLY A 38 11.13 -1.71 -5.74
N GLY A 39 12.26 -1.79 -5.03
CA GLY A 39 12.49 -2.78 -3.97
C GLY A 39 11.93 -2.38 -2.60
N HIS A 40 12.34 -3.07 -1.53
CA HIS A 40 11.94 -2.72 -0.15
C HIS A 40 12.17 -1.23 0.17
N MET A 41 13.25 -0.66 -0.36
CA MET A 41 13.70 0.73 -0.12
C MET A 41 12.98 1.79 -0.98
N THR A 42 11.90 1.45 -1.68
CA THR A 42 11.22 2.37 -2.61
C THR A 42 10.65 3.61 -1.93
N LEU A 43 10.32 3.52 -0.65
CA LEU A 43 9.89 4.64 0.17
C LEU A 43 11.01 5.63 0.56
N PHE A 44 12.27 5.37 0.19
CA PHE A 44 13.36 6.32 0.36
C PHE A 44 13.48 7.31 -0.81
N GLN A 45 12.84 7.03 -1.95
CA GLN A 45 12.76 7.98 -3.06
C GLN A 45 11.75 9.08 -2.71
N ASP A 46 12.13 10.35 -2.87
CA ASP A 46 11.32 11.49 -2.44
C ASP A 46 9.92 11.50 -3.03
N ALA A 47 9.79 11.24 -4.34
CA ALA A 47 8.50 11.23 -5.02
C ALA A 47 7.56 10.15 -4.44
N THR A 48 8.05 8.92 -4.31
CA THR A 48 7.31 7.79 -3.76
C THR A 48 6.93 8.05 -2.30
N ARG A 49 7.87 8.59 -1.51
CA ARG A 49 7.63 8.92 -0.10
C ARG A 49 6.53 9.97 0.06
N GLN A 50 6.54 11.00 -0.77
CA GLN A 50 5.54 12.06 -0.74
C GLN A 50 4.15 11.54 -1.14
N ASP A 51 4.05 10.75 -2.21
CA ASP A 51 2.79 10.10 -2.64
C ASP A 51 2.25 9.16 -1.54
N ALA A 52 3.10 8.28 -1.00
CA ALA A 52 2.77 7.38 0.09
C ALA A 52 2.20 8.13 1.30
N ARG A 53 2.84 9.23 1.70
CA ARG A 53 2.39 10.08 2.80
C ARG A 53 1.04 10.72 2.51
N GLN A 54 0.84 11.29 1.32
CA GLN A 54 -0.42 11.95 0.96
C GLN A 54 -1.60 10.97 0.98
N ARG A 55 -1.41 9.78 0.40
CA ARG A 55 -2.43 8.73 0.41
C ARG A 55 -2.75 8.26 1.82
N ALA A 56 -1.73 8.09 2.68
CA ALA A 56 -1.96 7.67 4.07
C ALA A 56 -2.79 8.72 4.84
N ILE A 57 -2.47 10.01 4.67
CA ILE A 57 -3.25 11.10 5.26
C ILE A 57 -4.68 11.10 4.72
N ALA A 58 -4.88 10.94 3.41
CA ALA A 58 -6.21 10.89 2.81
C ALA A 58 -7.04 9.73 3.36
N PHE A 59 -6.47 8.52 3.39
CA PHE A 59 -7.12 7.33 3.95
C PHE A 59 -7.54 7.56 5.41
N LEU A 60 -6.66 8.12 6.24
CA LEU A 60 -6.97 8.42 7.63
C LEU A 60 -8.05 9.48 7.75
N LYS A 61 -8.01 10.56 6.97
CA LYS A 61 -9.06 11.59 6.96
C LYS A 61 -10.42 11.02 6.59
N THR A 62 -10.48 10.12 5.61
CA THR A 62 -11.75 9.50 5.19
C THR A 62 -12.32 8.56 6.25
N ASN A 63 -11.48 7.89 7.04
CA ASN A 63 -11.92 6.78 7.91
C ASN A 63 -11.83 7.08 9.43
N LEU A 64 -11.19 8.17 9.84
CA LEU A 64 -11.07 8.59 11.25
C LEU A 64 -11.89 9.84 11.59
N GLN A 65 -12.73 10.34 10.67
CA GLN A 65 -13.74 11.32 11.05
C GLN A 65 -14.78 10.62 11.93
N ALA A 66 -14.63 10.82 13.24
CA ALA A 66 -15.66 10.57 14.25
C ALA A 66 -16.64 11.73 14.29
#